data_AF-M2UG43-F1
#
_entry.id   AF-M2UG43-F1
#
_cell.length_a   1.000
_cell.length_b   1.000
_cell.length_c   1.000
_cell.angle_alpha   90.00
_cell.angle_beta   90.00
_cell.angle_gamma   90.00
#
_symmetry.space_group_name_H-M   'P 1'
#
loop_
_entity.id
_entity.type
_entity.pdbx_description
1 polymer ?
#
loop_
_entity_poly.entity_id
_entity_poly.type
_entity_poly.pdbx_seq_one_letter_code
_entity_poly.pdbx_strand_id
1 'polypeptide(L)'
;MAGATEDTPLVRPHSALHACRAPSMPSPRNNIPHLRDLLGYPTSPPSSPLPIPTLATRDSYPGVPLSLQKADPSSHPAKRKATTDPPNASPKRIKHSPPTPEQTDDAPAPPVKRIVPFPEKPAVIEERNGEIEFRVVNNDGRRESTIILTGLKCIFQKQLPKMPKDYIARLVYDRTHLSIAIVKHPLEVVGGITYRPFDKGQFAEIVFCAISSDQQVKGYGAHLMSHLKDYVKATSKVMHFLTYADNYAIGYFKKQGFTKEITLEKSRWMGYIKDYEGGTIMQCSMVPKIRYLESGRMLLKQKECANAKIMAVSKSYEIHSPPAQWTKGELKPIDPLTIPAIKDSGWSPVMDELARAPRHGPNYNALLHLLNDMQNNSNAWPFQQPVNKDEVLDYYDVIKEPMDLATMEEKHEKDLYPNPEDFIRDAKLIFDNCRKYNNESTPYAKAANRLERYMWQRIRDIPEWSHLEGEMTGK
;
A
#
# COMPACT_ATOMS: atom_id res chain seq x y z
N MET A 1 -25.79 -59.32 58.37
CA MET A 1 -24.33 -59.13 58.19
C MET A 1 -24.19 -57.79 57.49
N ALA A 2 -23.79 -56.70 58.16
CA ALA A 2 -22.47 -56.45 58.76
C ALA A 2 -21.37 -56.27 57.68
N GLY A 3 -20.58 -55.20 57.67
CA GLY A 3 -20.59 -54.01 58.54
C GLY A 3 -19.30 -53.18 58.40
N ALA A 4 -19.11 -52.22 59.32
CA ALA A 4 -17.90 -51.42 59.56
C ALA A 4 -17.49 -50.35 58.51
N THR A 5 -17.45 -49.11 59.02
CA THR A 5 -16.62 -47.98 58.59
C THR A 5 -15.17 -48.14 59.07
N GLU A 6 -14.19 -47.48 58.45
CA GLU A 6 -13.09 -46.82 59.18
C GLU A 6 -12.33 -45.77 58.32
N ASP A 7 -11.41 -45.04 58.93
CA ASP A 7 -11.02 -43.67 58.55
C ASP A 7 -9.49 -43.44 58.47
N THR A 8 -9.04 -42.47 57.66
CA THR A 8 -7.66 -41.88 57.64
C THR A 8 -6.46 -42.83 57.30
N PRO A 9 -5.20 -42.34 57.07
CA PRO A 9 -4.68 -40.97 57.09
C PRO A 9 -3.89 -40.48 55.84
N LEU A 10 -3.47 -39.21 55.89
CA LEU A 10 -2.58 -38.54 54.92
C LEU A 10 -1.13 -39.05 54.97
N VAL A 11 -0.54 -39.37 53.80
CA VAL A 11 0.92 -39.38 53.58
C VAL A 11 1.26 -38.77 52.21
N ARG A 12 2.30 -37.93 52.14
CA ARG A 12 2.81 -37.34 50.89
C ARG A 12 3.90 -38.22 50.24
N PRO A 13 3.86 -38.48 48.92
CA PRO A 13 5.05 -38.84 48.16
C PRO A 13 5.88 -37.57 47.84
N HIS A 14 7.20 -37.62 48.02
CA HIS A 14 8.09 -36.47 47.77
C HIS A 14 8.83 -36.59 46.44
N SER A 15 8.79 -35.52 45.64
CA SER A 15 9.80 -35.09 44.64
C SER A 15 10.67 -36.13 43.89
N ALA A 16 10.43 -36.30 42.59
CA ALA A 16 11.43 -36.81 41.63
C ALA A 16 11.22 -36.30 40.18
N LEU A 17 11.03 -34.99 39.99
CA LEU A 17 10.95 -34.41 38.63
C LEU A 17 12.34 -34.35 37.97
N HIS A 18 12.61 -35.28 37.04
CA HIS A 18 13.81 -35.26 36.21
C HIS A 18 13.80 -34.06 35.25
N ALA A 19 14.46 -32.98 35.64
CA ALA A 19 14.66 -31.79 34.81
C ALA A 19 15.70 -32.05 33.72
N CYS A 20 15.25 -32.51 32.55
CA CYS A 20 16.08 -32.59 31.35
C CYS A 20 16.55 -31.19 30.93
N ARG A 21 17.78 -30.82 31.31
CA ARG A 21 18.43 -29.58 30.86
C ARG A 21 18.55 -29.56 29.34
N ALA A 22 17.81 -28.67 28.69
CA ALA A 22 18.19 -28.19 27.37
C ALA A 22 19.55 -27.45 27.48
N PRO A 23 20.47 -27.59 26.51
CA PRO A 23 21.77 -26.94 26.56
C PRO A 23 21.63 -25.41 26.46
N SER A 24 22.33 -24.69 27.34
CA SER A 24 22.35 -23.23 27.34
C SER A 24 23.18 -22.70 26.16
N MET A 25 22.51 -22.07 25.19
CA MET A 25 23.18 -21.31 24.13
C MET A 25 24.03 -20.18 24.74
N PRO A 26 25.26 -19.94 24.25
CA PRO A 26 26.13 -18.90 24.80
C PRO A 26 25.58 -17.50 24.48
N SER A 27 25.54 -16.62 25.49
CA SER A 27 25.14 -15.21 25.30
C SER A 27 26.20 -14.46 24.48
N PRO A 28 25.84 -13.83 23.36
CA PRO A 28 26.70 -12.83 22.73
C PRO A 28 26.94 -11.67 23.71
N ARG A 29 28.17 -11.18 23.78
CA ARG A 29 28.51 -9.96 24.54
C ARG A 29 28.28 -8.74 23.67
N ASN A 30 27.79 -7.66 24.29
CA ASN A 30 27.81 -6.25 23.84
C ASN A 30 28.14 -6.00 22.35
N ASN A 31 27.13 -6.16 21.49
CA ASN A 31 26.80 -5.25 20.39
C ASN A 31 25.53 -5.78 19.73
N ILE A 32 24.41 -5.06 19.87
CA ILE A 32 23.19 -5.35 19.11
C ILE A 32 23.32 -4.57 17.79
N PRO A 33 23.40 -5.23 16.62
CA PRO A 33 23.42 -4.53 15.34
C PRO A 33 22.09 -3.79 15.14
N HIS A 34 22.10 -2.64 14.47
CA HIS A 34 20.84 -2.03 14.07
C HIS A 34 20.10 -2.97 13.11
N LEU A 35 18.77 -2.88 13.06
CA LEU A 35 17.94 -3.72 12.18
C LEU A 35 18.37 -3.62 10.71
N ARG A 36 18.90 -2.45 10.30
CA ARG A 36 19.51 -2.21 8.99
C ARG A 36 20.71 -3.10 8.70
N ASP A 37 21.59 -3.31 9.69
CA ASP A 37 22.82 -4.09 9.57
C ASP A 37 22.49 -5.58 9.40
N LEU A 38 21.55 -6.07 10.21
CA LEU A 38 21.02 -7.45 10.13
C LEU A 38 20.36 -7.74 8.78
N LEU A 39 19.73 -6.72 8.17
CA LEU A 39 19.09 -6.80 6.85
C LEU A 39 20.02 -6.44 5.68
N GLY A 40 21.31 -6.17 5.93
CA GLY A 40 22.30 -5.88 4.90
C GLY A 40 22.00 -4.61 4.10
N TYR A 41 21.53 -3.55 4.76
CA TYR A 41 21.39 -2.22 4.18
C TYR A 41 22.66 -1.37 4.38
N PRO A 42 23.08 -0.57 3.39
CA PRO A 42 24.19 0.35 3.57
C PRO A 42 23.87 1.42 4.63
N THR A 43 24.88 1.75 5.42
CA THR A 43 24.84 2.69 6.56
C THR A 43 25.52 4.03 6.25
N SER A 44 26.30 4.12 5.17
CA SER A 44 27.05 5.33 4.82
C SER A 44 26.22 6.36 4.06
N PRO A 45 26.32 7.67 4.38
CA PRO A 45 25.90 8.72 3.46
C PRO A 45 26.83 8.74 2.22
N PRO A 46 26.37 9.27 1.07
CA PRO A 46 27.25 9.47 -0.08
C PRO A 46 28.35 10.49 0.27
N SER A 47 29.61 10.12 0.02
CA SER A 47 30.79 10.90 0.38
C SER A 47 31.04 12.08 -0.57
N SER A 48 30.21 13.12 -0.49
CA SER A 48 30.52 14.50 -0.89
C SER A 48 29.35 15.44 -0.57
N PRO A 49 29.59 16.66 -0.05
CA PRO A 49 28.58 17.70 -0.06
C PRO A 49 28.32 18.12 -1.51
N LEU A 50 27.10 17.91 -2.00
CA LEU A 50 26.70 18.39 -3.31
C LEU A 50 26.58 19.93 -3.27
N PRO A 51 27.12 20.68 -4.25
CA PRO A 51 26.95 22.12 -4.30
C PRO A 51 25.47 22.46 -4.50
N ILE A 52 24.97 23.40 -3.69
CA ILE A 52 23.60 23.91 -3.81
C ILE A 52 23.48 24.67 -5.15
N PRO A 53 22.59 24.26 -6.08
CA PRO A 53 22.32 25.06 -7.26
C PRO A 53 21.63 26.36 -6.83
N THR A 54 22.22 27.50 -7.18
CA THR A 54 21.63 28.82 -6.91
C THR A 54 20.26 28.92 -7.58
N LEU A 55 19.28 29.52 -6.89
CA LEU A 55 17.96 29.75 -7.47
C LEU A 55 18.07 30.73 -8.64
N ALA A 56 17.96 30.22 -9.87
CA ALA A 56 17.62 31.05 -11.02
C ALA A 56 16.15 31.49 -10.87
N THR A 57 15.89 32.79 -10.94
CA THR A 57 14.54 33.34 -10.83
C THR A 57 13.65 32.86 -11.98
N ARG A 58 12.41 32.51 -11.65
CA ARG A 58 11.35 32.27 -12.66
C ARG A 58 10.78 33.62 -13.09
N ASP A 59 11.51 34.31 -13.95
CA ASP A 59 11.02 35.55 -14.54
C ASP A 59 9.96 35.26 -15.62
N SER A 60 8.73 35.59 -15.22
CA SER A 60 7.59 36.11 -16.00
C SER A 60 7.64 36.10 -17.53
N TYR A 61 6.54 35.63 -18.13
CA TYR A 61 6.20 35.86 -19.54
C TYR A 61 6.26 37.36 -19.92
N PRO A 62 6.83 37.69 -21.09
CA PRO A 62 6.18 38.53 -22.09
C PRO A 62 5.43 37.64 -23.10
N GLY A 63 4.30 38.03 -23.68
CA GLY A 63 3.78 39.40 -23.81
C GLY A 63 4.02 39.89 -25.23
N VAL A 64 3.05 39.64 -26.13
CA VAL A 64 3.15 39.99 -27.56
C VAL A 64 2.73 41.44 -27.80
N PRO A 65 3.51 42.20 -28.58
CA PRO A 65 2.96 43.25 -29.45
C PRO A 65 3.32 43.01 -30.92
N LEU A 66 2.40 43.35 -31.84
CA LEU A 66 2.70 43.43 -33.28
C LEU A 66 3.22 44.82 -33.65
N SER A 67 4.16 44.92 -34.60
CA SER A 67 4.10 45.92 -35.68
C SER A 67 5.16 45.71 -36.78
N LEU A 68 4.69 45.58 -38.03
CA LEU A 68 5.12 46.33 -39.25
C LEU A 68 6.60 46.81 -39.32
N GLN A 69 7.45 46.45 -40.30
CA GLN A 69 7.22 46.59 -41.76
C GLN A 69 8.32 45.93 -42.67
N LYS A 70 7.91 45.47 -43.87
CA LYS A 70 8.58 45.50 -45.22
C LYS A 70 10.05 45.03 -45.47
N ALA A 71 10.16 43.90 -46.18
CA ALA A 71 10.71 43.73 -47.55
C ALA A 71 12.21 43.93 -47.93
N ASP A 72 12.90 42.79 -48.10
CA ASP A 72 13.55 42.31 -49.36
C ASP A 72 14.92 42.92 -49.85
N PRO A 73 15.62 42.40 -50.91
CA PRO A 73 16.89 41.68 -50.68
C PRO A 73 18.09 42.02 -51.64
N SER A 74 19.25 41.32 -51.50
CA SER A 74 20.09 40.67 -52.57
C SER A 74 21.65 40.71 -52.48
N SER A 75 22.29 39.68 -53.09
CA SER A 75 23.67 39.58 -53.69
C SER A 75 25.01 39.72 -52.91
N HIS A 76 25.69 38.57 -52.66
CA HIS A 76 26.99 38.08 -53.24
C HIS A 76 28.09 39.02 -53.87
N PRO A 77 29.38 38.57 -54.08
CA PRO A 77 30.24 37.59 -53.35
C PRO A 77 31.83 37.75 -53.42
N ALA A 78 32.56 36.91 -52.65
CA ALA A 78 33.80 36.14 -53.00
C ALA A 78 35.28 36.68 -52.98
N LYS A 79 36.23 35.71 -52.84
CA LYS A 79 37.71 35.65 -53.12
C LYS A 79 38.73 36.10 -52.02
N ARG A 80 40.00 35.63 -51.93
CA ARG A 80 40.70 34.30 -52.09
C ARG A 80 42.24 34.39 -51.81
N LYS A 81 42.94 33.24 -51.55
CA LYS A 81 44.42 32.98 -51.42
C LYS A 81 45.09 33.32 -50.04
N ALA A 82 46.14 32.67 -49.48
CA ALA A 82 46.98 31.44 -49.68
C ALA A 82 48.51 31.62 -49.96
N THR A 83 49.34 30.58 -49.64
CA THR A 83 50.81 30.32 -49.91
C THR A 83 51.87 30.98 -48.95
N THR A 84 53.07 30.46 -48.59
CA THR A 84 53.83 29.15 -48.71
C THR A 84 55.08 29.07 -47.76
N ASP A 85 55.72 27.90 -47.58
CA ASP A 85 56.88 27.53 -46.69
C ASP A 85 58.30 27.62 -47.37
N PRO A 86 59.43 26.97 -46.94
CA PRO A 86 60.05 26.53 -45.64
C PRO A 86 61.52 27.12 -45.50
N PRO A 87 62.71 26.44 -45.31
CA PRO A 87 63.21 25.28 -44.50
C PRO A 87 64.59 25.46 -43.72
N ASN A 88 65.07 24.39 -43.03
CA ASN A 88 66.49 24.04 -42.60
C ASN A 88 67.17 24.80 -41.41
N ALA A 89 68.12 24.25 -40.60
CA ALA A 89 68.86 22.96 -40.59
C ALA A 89 69.27 22.46 -39.15
N SER A 90 69.99 21.32 -39.03
CA SER A 90 70.23 20.48 -37.80
C SER A 90 71.55 20.72 -37.00
N PRO A 91 71.79 20.07 -35.83
CA PRO A 91 72.51 18.76 -35.78
C PRO A 91 72.05 17.75 -34.67
N LYS A 92 72.81 16.65 -34.46
CA LYS A 92 72.40 15.38 -33.80
C LYS A 92 73.08 15.07 -32.44
N ARG A 93 72.41 14.31 -31.55
CA ARG A 93 73.05 13.24 -30.72
C ARG A 93 72.06 12.10 -30.37
N ILE A 94 72.61 10.91 -30.09
CA ILE A 94 71.97 9.58 -29.92
C ILE A 94 72.73 8.91 -28.73
N LYS A 95 72.22 8.02 -27.85
CA LYS A 95 71.11 7.02 -27.89
C LYS A 95 70.50 6.81 -26.48
N HIS A 96 69.24 6.35 -26.36
CA HIS A 96 68.82 5.16 -25.57
C HIS A 96 67.38 4.75 -25.96
N SER A 97 66.90 3.59 -25.50
CA SER A 97 65.76 2.85 -26.07
C SER A 97 64.37 3.30 -25.59
N PRO A 98 63.32 3.22 -26.45
CA PRO A 98 61.95 3.63 -26.09
C PRO A 98 61.19 2.54 -25.31
N PRO A 99 60.18 2.93 -24.50
CA PRO A 99 59.13 2.03 -24.04
C PRO A 99 58.15 1.68 -25.18
N THR A 100 57.36 0.64 -24.98
CA THR A 100 56.29 0.20 -25.90
C THR A 100 55.24 1.31 -26.11
N PRO A 101 54.70 1.50 -27.33
CA PRO A 101 53.60 2.44 -27.54
C PRO A 101 52.36 2.04 -26.75
N GLU A 102 51.76 3.01 -26.05
CA GLU A 102 50.43 2.84 -25.47
C GLU A 102 49.41 2.68 -26.59
N GLN A 103 48.54 1.67 -26.48
CA GLN A 103 47.41 1.53 -27.39
C GLN A 103 46.37 2.59 -27.02
N THR A 104 46.05 3.47 -27.96
CA THR A 104 44.91 4.38 -27.85
C THR A 104 43.63 3.55 -27.97
N ASP A 105 43.12 3.07 -26.84
CA ASP A 105 41.78 2.46 -26.73
C ASP A 105 40.72 3.53 -27.06
N ASP A 106 40.33 3.59 -28.33
CA ASP A 106 39.28 4.48 -28.85
C ASP A 106 37.88 3.90 -28.49
N ALA A 107 37.71 3.61 -27.20
CA ALA A 107 36.53 3.01 -26.64
C ALA A 107 35.43 4.08 -26.47
N PRO A 108 34.21 3.87 -27.01
CA PRO A 108 33.16 4.87 -26.93
C PRO A 108 32.80 5.15 -25.46
N ALA A 109 32.78 6.44 -25.10
CA ALA A 109 32.59 6.90 -23.73
C ALA A 109 31.34 6.27 -23.08
N PRO A 110 31.44 5.81 -21.81
CA PRO A 110 30.37 5.04 -21.18
C PRO A 110 29.07 5.86 -21.11
N PRO A 111 27.90 5.26 -21.42
CA PRO A 111 26.65 6.01 -21.54
C PRO A 111 26.30 6.74 -20.24
N VAL A 112 26.02 8.04 -20.38
CA VAL A 112 25.76 8.94 -19.24
C VAL A 112 24.59 8.41 -18.42
N LYS A 113 24.89 7.95 -17.20
CA LYS A 113 23.91 7.34 -16.29
C LYS A 113 22.92 8.40 -15.79
N ARG A 114 21.79 8.54 -16.48
CA ARG A 114 20.67 9.41 -16.06
C ARG A 114 20.16 8.97 -14.69
N ILE A 115 20.52 9.73 -13.65
CA ILE A 115 20.01 9.51 -12.30
C ILE A 115 18.55 9.97 -12.27
N VAL A 116 17.62 9.03 -12.09
CA VAL A 116 16.20 9.34 -11.92
C VAL A 116 15.95 9.65 -10.44
N PRO A 117 15.41 10.83 -10.09
CA PRO A 117 15.16 11.19 -8.70
C PRO A 117 14.06 10.30 -8.11
N PHE A 118 14.31 9.78 -6.90
CA PHE A 118 13.33 9.00 -6.14
C PHE A 118 12.87 9.83 -4.93
N PRO A 119 11.59 10.27 -4.88
CA PRO A 119 11.08 11.02 -3.73
C PRO A 119 10.93 10.08 -2.52
N GLU A 120 11.69 10.35 -1.46
CA GLU A 120 11.64 9.58 -0.22
C GLU A 120 10.56 10.10 0.72
N LYS A 121 9.95 9.19 1.49
CA LYS A 121 8.95 9.54 2.51
C LYS A 121 9.65 10.07 3.77
N PRO A 122 9.03 10.96 4.57
CA PRO A 122 9.61 11.49 5.80
C PRO A 122 10.17 10.41 6.73
N ALA A 123 9.43 9.31 6.93
CA ALA A 123 9.87 8.17 7.73
C ALA A 123 11.21 7.52 7.29
N VAL A 124 11.53 7.54 5.99
CA VAL A 124 12.80 7.01 5.45
C VAL A 124 13.95 7.99 5.71
N ILE A 125 13.64 9.29 5.74
CA ILE A 125 14.60 10.36 6.00
C ILE A 125 14.92 10.41 7.51
N GLU A 126 13.89 10.40 8.38
CA GLU A 126 14.07 10.33 9.84
C GLU A 126 14.84 9.07 10.27
N GLU A 127 14.67 7.91 9.58
CA GLU A 127 15.51 6.72 9.82
C GLU A 127 16.96 6.91 9.36
N ARG A 128 17.20 7.44 8.14
CA ARG A 128 18.57 7.68 7.65
C ARG A 128 19.33 8.70 8.50
N ASN A 129 18.62 9.68 9.06
CA ASN A 129 19.19 10.69 9.94
C ASN A 129 19.53 10.13 11.34
N GLY A 130 19.07 8.92 11.69
CA GLY A 130 19.19 8.35 13.03
C GLY A 130 18.22 8.96 14.05
N GLU A 131 17.22 9.74 13.59
CA GLU A 131 16.19 10.30 14.47
C GLU A 131 15.25 9.22 15.00
N ILE A 132 14.89 8.25 14.13
CA ILE A 132 14.14 7.05 14.49
C ILE A 132 14.93 5.78 14.17
N GLU A 133 14.62 4.73 14.91
CA GLU A 133 15.10 3.38 14.66
C GLU A 133 13.97 2.35 14.78
N PHE A 134 14.17 1.19 14.17
CA PHE A 134 13.24 0.06 14.22
C PHE A 134 13.84 -1.03 15.11
N ARG A 135 13.21 -1.31 16.26
CA ARG A 135 13.67 -2.33 17.21
C ARG A 135 12.66 -3.47 17.31
N VAL A 136 13.12 -4.71 17.25
CA VAL A 136 12.32 -5.89 17.56
C VAL A 136 12.58 -6.29 19.02
N VAL A 137 11.52 -6.38 19.81
CA VAL A 137 11.56 -6.65 21.26
C VAL A 137 10.53 -7.71 21.67
N ASN A 138 10.78 -8.40 22.77
CA ASN A 138 9.85 -9.30 23.44
C ASN A 138 10.05 -9.25 24.97
N ASN A 139 9.28 -10.02 25.74
CA ASN A 139 9.39 -10.06 27.20
C ASN A 139 10.58 -10.93 27.69
N ASP A 140 11.79 -10.44 27.39
CA ASP A 140 13.10 -10.94 27.79
C ASP A 140 13.51 -10.59 29.24
N GLY A 141 12.74 -9.71 29.90
CA GLY A 141 13.06 -9.18 31.23
C GLY A 141 14.14 -8.07 31.25
N ARG A 142 14.47 -7.46 30.10
CA ARG A 142 15.41 -6.33 30.01
C ARG A 142 14.69 -5.00 30.14
N ARG A 143 15.39 -4.00 30.71
CA ARG A 143 14.81 -2.67 31.00
C ARG A 143 14.33 -1.95 29.74
N GLU A 144 15.13 -1.94 28.67
CA GLU A 144 14.78 -1.29 27.41
C GLU A 144 13.59 -1.96 26.72
N SER A 145 13.63 -3.30 26.59
CA SER A 145 12.51 -4.09 26.08
C SER A 145 11.21 -3.82 26.85
N THR A 146 11.27 -3.80 28.20
CA THR A 146 10.12 -3.46 29.05
C THR A 146 9.62 -2.03 28.82
N ILE A 147 10.50 -1.03 28.66
CA ILE A 147 10.10 0.36 28.36
C ILE A 147 9.39 0.43 27.00
N ILE A 148 9.94 -0.20 25.96
CA ILE A 148 9.40 -0.19 24.60
C ILE A 148 8.03 -0.91 24.57
N LEU A 149 7.92 -2.09 25.19
CA LEU A 149 6.65 -2.81 25.32
C LEU A 149 5.61 -2.02 26.13
N THR A 150 6.02 -1.30 27.18
CA THR A 150 5.13 -0.41 27.95
C THR A 150 4.59 0.72 27.07
N GLY A 151 5.45 1.35 26.27
CA GLY A 151 5.07 2.39 25.30
C GLY A 151 4.09 1.86 24.25
N LEU A 152 4.41 0.73 23.62
CA LEU A 152 3.52 0.06 22.66
C LEU A 152 2.16 -0.27 23.26
N LYS A 153 2.12 -0.89 24.45
CA LYS A 153 0.88 -1.16 25.20
C LYS A 153 0.06 0.11 25.39
N CYS A 154 0.68 1.22 25.78
CA CYS A 154 0.00 2.51 25.95
C CYS A 154 -0.51 3.13 24.63
N ILE A 155 0.15 2.86 23.49
CA ILE A 155 -0.34 3.27 22.16
C ILE A 155 -1.52 2.41 21.75
N PHE A 156 -1.40 1.08 21.81
CA PHE A 156 -2.51 0.17 21.46
C PHE A 156 -3.75 0.43 22.33
N GLN A 157 -3.59 0.66 23.64
CA GLN A 157 -4.70 1.01 24.56
C GLN A 157 -5.36 2.37 24.26
N LYS A 158 -4.76 3.24 23.43
CA LYS A 158 -5.35 4.49 22.94
C LYS A 158 -5.94 4.35 21.53
N GLN A 159 -5.22 3.70 20.62
CA GLN A 159 -5.58 3.59 19.20
C GLN A 159 -6.60 2.48 18.90
N LEU A 160 -6.72 1.47 19.79
CA LEU A 160 -7.64 0.33 19.63
C LEU A 160 -8.69 0.31 20.77
N PRO A 161 -9.57 1.33 20.88
CA PRO A 161 -10.49 1.46 22.03
C PRO A 161 -11.52 0.33 22.16
N LYS A 162 -11.76 -0.44 21.10
CA LYS A 162 -12.60 -1.66 21.12
C LYS A 162 -11.92 -2.85 21.84
N MET A 163 -10.60 -2.84 21.97
CA MET A 163 -9.83 -3.95 22.56
C MET A 163 -9.67 -3.77 24.08
N PRO A 164 -10.00 -4.77 24.92
CA PRO A 164 -9.86 -4.65 26.37
C PRO A 164 -8.42 -4.35 26.79
N LYS A 165 -8.24 -3.39 27.71
CA LYS A 165 -6.91 -2.89 28.11
C LYS A 165 -6.00 -4.00 28.66
N ASP A 166 -6.56 -4.92 29.44
CA ASP A 166 -5.82 -6.04 30.03
C ASP A 166 -5.53 -7.15 29.01
N TYR A 167 -6.39 -7.30 27.99
CA TYR A 167 -6.13 -8.21 26.86
C TYR A 167 -4.91 -7.72 26.05
N ILE A 168 -4.83 -6.42 25.76
CA ILE A 168 -3.65 -5.80 25.15
C ILE A 168 -2.40 -6.03 26.02
N ALA A 169 -2.47 -5.70 27.31
CA ALA A 169 -1.33 -5.85 28.21
C ALA A 169 -0.83 -7.31 28.30
N ARG A 170 -1.75 -8.27 28.41
CA ARG A 170 -1.43 -9.69 28.48
C ARG A 170 -0.72 -10.21 27.23
N LEU A 171 -1.10 -9.76 26.02
CA LEU A 171 -0.46 -10.20 24.77
C LEU A 171 0.82 -9.44 24.43
N VAL A 172 0.90 -8.13 24.73
CA VAL A 172 2.14 -7.35 24.52
C VAL A 172 3.29 -7.84 25.42
N TYR A 173 2.98 -8.34 26.63
CA TYR A 173 3.96 -8.94 27.53
C TYR A 173 4.05 -10.48 27.42
N ASP A 174 3.33 -11.13 26.50
CA ASP A 174 3.43 -12.58 26.32
C ASP A 174 4.76 -12.97 25.64
N ARG A 175 5.43 -14.01 26.16
CA ARG A 175 6.75 -14.42 25.67
C ARG A 175 6.76 -15.11 24.31
N THR A 176 5.60 -15.54 23.81
CA THR A 176 5.45 -16.11 22.45
C THR A 176 5.15 -15.03 21.40
N HIS A 177 4.95 -13.78 21.83
CA HIS A 177 4.73 -12.64 20.95
C HIS A 177 6.01 -11.83 20.77
N LEU A 178 6.20 -11.32 19.57
CA LEU A 178 7.26 -10.38 19.20
C LEU A 178 6.62 -9.04 18.86
N SER A 179 7.30 -7.94 19.17
CA SER A 179 6.86 -6.61 18.78
C SER A 179 7.95 -5.86 18.04
N ILE A 180 7.67 -5.38 16.83
CA ILE A 180 8.51 -4.41 16.14
C ILE A 180 8.02 -3.00 16.45
N ALA A 181 8.88 -2.17 17.02
CA ALA A 181 8.59 -0.81 17.45
C ALA A 181 9.36 0.21 16.61
N ILE A 182 8.71 1.34 16.34
CA ILE A 182 9.38 2.58 15.94
C ILE A 182 9.76 3.31 17.22
N VAL A 183 11.06 3.51 17.43
CA VAL A 183 11.60 4.23 18.58
C VAL A 183 12.26 5.52 18.08
N LYS A 184 11.90 6.67 18.64
CA LYS A 184 12.54 7.97 18.43
C LYS A 184 13.54 8.23 19.57
N HIS A 185 14.71 8.74 19.23
CA HIS A 185 15.82 8.83 20.20
C HIS A 185 15.47 9.80 21.36
N PRO A 186 15.70 9.45 22.64
CA PRO A 186 16.44 8.28 23.12
C PRO A 186 15.63 6.97 23.19
N LEU A 187 14.39 6.98 23.69
CA LEU A 187 13.54 5.79 23.89
C LEU A 187 12.02 6.10 23.77
N GLU A 188 11.63 7.13 23.02
CA GLU A 188 10.21 7.43 22.79
C GLU A 188 9.60 6.43 21.80
N VAL A 189 8.46 5.82 22.13
CA VAL A 189 7.79 4.89 21.21
C VAL A 189 6.77 5.65 20.36
N VAL A 190 6.91 5.58 19.04
CA VAL A 190 6.01 6.24 18.06
C VAL A 190 4.88 5.32 17.60
N GLY A 191 5.11 4.01 17.60
CA GLY A 191 4.15 3.00 17.16
C GLY A 191 4.80 1.64 16.98
N GLY A 192 4.03 0.63 16.59
CA GLY A 192 4.54 -0.71 16.38
C GLY A 192 3.51 -1.73 15.88
N ILE A 193 4.02 -2.94 15.62
CA ILE A 193 3.24 -4.13 15.32
C ILE A 193 3.64 -5.23 16.31
N THR A 194 2.66 -5.76 17.05
CA THR A 194 2.81 -6.98 17.83
C THR A 194 2.27 -8.15 17.01
N TYR A 195 3.09 -9.20 16.86
CA TYR A 195 2.80 -10.37 16.06
C TYR A 195 3.28 -11.66 16.72
N ARG A 196 2.74 -12.80 16.27
CA ARG A 196 3.02 -14.12 16.82
C ARG A 196 3.41 -15.09 15.69
N PRO A 197 4.67 -15.52 15.59
CA PRO A 197 5.13 -16.42 14.53
C PRO A 197 4.73 -17.88 14.79
N PHE A 198 4.34 -18.60 13.74
CA PHE A 198 4.00 -20.02 13.76
C PHE A 198 4.83 -20.78 12.72
N ASP A 199 6.11 -21.07 13.01
CA ASP A 199 7.06 -21.65 12.05
C ASP A 199 6.57 -22.92 11.35
N LYS A 200 5.80 -23.78 12.05
CA LYS A 200 5.21 -25.00 11.48
C LYS A 200 4.15 -24.72 10.42
N GLY A 201 3.36 -23.65 10.59
CA GLY A 201 2.33 -23.23 9.64
C GLY A 201 2.85 -22.28 8.55
N GLN A 202 4.11 -21.83 8.66
CA GLN A 202 4.75 -20.83 7.80
C GLN A 202 4.00 -19.48 7.72
N PHE A 203 3.22 -19.16 8.75
CA PHE A 203 2.49 -17.90 8.88
C PHE A 203 2.83 -17.20 10.21
N ALA A 204 2.51 -15.92 10.32
CA ALA A 204 2.44 -15.21 11.59
C ALA A 204 1.11 -14.45 11.72
N GLU A 205 0.58 -14.43 12.93
CA GLU A 205 -0.60 -13.66 13.30
C GLU A 205 -0.16 -12.22 13.65
N ILE A 206 -0.71 -11.21 12.97
CA ILE A 206 -0.60 -9.82 13.40
C ILE A 206 -1.73 -9.57 14.40
N VAL A 207 -1.35 -9.31 15.65
CA VAL A 207 -2.27 -9.17 16.79
C VAL A 207 -2.66 -7.70 17.00
N PHE A 208 -1.68 -6.80 16.94
CA PHE A 208 -1.91 -5.36 17.03
C PHE A 208 -1.03 -4.61 16.02
N CYS A 209 -1.57 -3.57 15.39
CA CYS A 209 -0.84 -2.68 14.48
C CYS A 209 -1.35 -1.25 14.72
N ALA A 210 -0.49 -0.35 15.22
CA ALA A 210 -0.88 1.05 15.49
C ALA A 210 0.32 2.01 15.47
N ILE A 211 0.05 3.25 15.04
CA ILE A 211 0.96 4.40 15.11
C ILE A 211 0.24 5.50 15.90
N SER A 212 0.96 6.25 16.73
CA SER A 212 0.39 7.39 17.47
C SER A 212 -0.20 8.43 16.50
N SER A 213 -1.39 8.94 16.81
CA SER A 213 -2.24 9.71 15.89
C SER A 213 -1.53 10.93 15.27
N ASP A 214 -0.69 11.60 16.07
CA ASP A 214 0.12 12.76 15.69
C ASP A 214 1.19 12.45 14.63
N GLN A 215 1.62 11.19 14.49
CA GLN A 215 2.66 10.77 13.55
C GLN A 215 2.12 10.01 12.32
N GLN A 216 0.82 9.69 12.24
CA GLN A 216 0.25 8.81 11.20
C GLN A 216 0.50 9.31 9.76
N VAL A 217 0.48 10.64 9.55
CA VAL A 217 0.64 11.27 8.21
C VAL A 217 2.04 11.10 7.59
N LYS A 218 3.08 10.78 8.37
CA LYS A 218 4.46 10.65 7.88
C LYS A 218 4.74 9.37 7.08
N GLY A 219 3.75 8.48 6.98
CA GLY A 219 3.85 7.20 6.26
C GLY A 219 4.42 6.05 7.09
N TYR A 220 4.52 6.22 8.41
CA TYR A 220 5.17 5.25 9.31
C TYR A 220 4.62 3.84 9.24
N GLY A 221 3.30 3.64 9.16
CA GLY A 221 2.71 2.29 9.08
C GLY A 221 3.21 1.47 7.90
N ALA A 222 3.28 2.08 6.71
CA ALA A 222 3.80 1.40 5.51
C ALA A 222 5.31 1.11 5.60
N HIS A 223 6.07 1.98 6.27
CA HIS A 223 7.51 1.79 6.48
C HIS A 223 7.78 0.67 7.50
N LEU A 224 7.03 0.66 8.60
CA LEU A 224 7.02 -0.38 9.63
C LEU A 224 6.60 -1.75 9.10
N MET A 225 5.57 -1.81 8.26
CA MET A 225 5.16 -3.04 7.57
C MET A 225 6.24 -3.55 6.61
N SER A 226 7.02 -2.64 5.98
CA SER A 226 8.13 -3.02 5.11
C SER A 226 9.30 -3.60 5.91
N HIS A 227 9.67 -2.96 7.03
CA HIS A 227 10.63 -3.49 8.01
C HIS A 227 10.20 -4.85 8.57
N LEU A 228 8.92 -5.01 8.96
CA LEU A 228 8.37 -6.28 9.45
C LEU A 228 8.51 -7.40 8.42
N LYS A 229 8.13 -7.15 7.17
CA LYS A 229 8.22 -8.13 6.07
C LYS A 229 9.65 -8.55 5.81
N ASP A 230 10.57 -7.60 5.69
CA ASP A 230 11.98 -7.91 5.44
C ASP A 230 12.63 -8.64 6.64
N TYR A 231 12.31 -8.23 7.88
CA TYR A 231 12.78 -8.92 9.10
C TYR A 231 12.28 -10.37 9.21
N VAL A 232 10.96 -10.57 9.13
CA VAL A 232 10.36 -11.91 9.32
C VAL A 232 10.84 -12.87 8.23
N LYS A 233 10.96 -12.41 6.98
CA LYS A 233 11.48 -13.19 5.86
C LYS A 233 13.00 -13.46 5.96
N ALA A 234 13.77 -12.61 6.63
CA ALA A 234 15.21 -12.81 6.85
C ALA A 234 15.52 -13.73 8.05
N THR A 235 14.64 -13.78 9.05
CA THR A 235 14.89 -14.45 10.34
C THR A 235 14.08 -15.74 10.57
N SER A 236 13.05 -16.01 9.78
CA SER A 236 12.14 -17.16 9.97
C SER A 236 11.73 -17.83 8.66
N LYS A 237 10.94 -18.90 8.76
CA LYS A 237 10.33 -19.59 7.60
C LYS A 237 8.93 -19.07 7.25
N VAL A 238 8.50 -17.98 7.88
CA VAL A 238 7.18 -17.38 7.68
C VAL A 238 7.12 -16.62 6.36
N MET A 239 6.12 -16.98 5.54
CA MET A 239 5.84 -16.35 4.23
C MET A 239 4.47 -15.70 4.17
N HIS A 240 3.60 -15.93 5.15
CA HIS A 240 2.23 -15.39 5.19
C HIS A 240 1.98 -14.61 6.49
N PHE A 241 1.23 -13.51 6.41
CA PHE A 241 0.63 -12.86 7.57
C PHE A 241 -0.88 -13.05 7.54
N LEU A 242 -1.46 -13.42 8.68
CA LEU A 242 -2.90 -13.37 8.93
C LEU A 242 -3.18 -12.28 9.96
N THR A 243 -4.29 -11.57 9.80
CA THR A 243 -4.74 -10.53 10.74
C THR A 243 -6.26 -10.49 10.75
N TYR A 244 -6.86 -10.15 11.89
CA TYR A 244 -8.20 -9.57 11.89
C TYR A 244 -8.04 -8.05 11.78
N ALA A 245 -8.61 -7.46 10.74
CA ALA A 245 -8.65 -6.02 10.52
C ALA A 245 -10.02 -5.48 10.92
N ASP A 246 -10.08 -4.35 11.60
CA ASP A 246 -11.34 -3.61 11.72
C ASP A 246 -11.64 -2.86 10.41
N ASN A 247 -12.91 -2.48 10.19
CA ASN A 247 -13.35 -1.89 8.92
C ASN A 247 -12.51 -0.66 8.51
N TYR A 248 -12.06 0.14 9.48
CA TYR A 248 -11.20 1.31 9.23
C TYR A 248 -9.78 0.91 8.78
N ALA A 249 -9.20 -0.18 9.30
CA ALA A 249 -7.88 -0.66 8.90
C ALA A 249 -7.87 -1.47 7.58
N ILE A 250 -9.01 -1.98 7.08
CA ILE A 250 -9.06 -2.74 5.80
C ILE A 250 -8.39 -1.95 4.67
N GLY A 251 -8.64 -0.64 4.56
CA GLY A 251 -8.01 0.21 3.54
C GLY A 251 -6.49 0.36 3.68
N TYR A 252 -5.95 0.26 4.90
CA TYR A 252 -4.51 0.20 5.16
C TYR A 252 -3.94 -1.17 4.78
N PHE A 253 -4.58 -2.26 5.23
CA PHE A 253 -4.13 -3.63 4.95
C PHE A 253 -4.21 -3.99 3.46
N LYS A 254 -5.30 -3.61 2.73
CA LYS A 254 -5.37 -3.67 1.25
C LYS A 254 -4.13 -2.99 0.62
N LYS A 255 -3.78 -1.77 1.05
CA LYS A 255 -2.57 -1.03 0.59
C LYS A 255 -1.24 -1.69 0.99
N GLN A 256 -1.23 -2.55 2.01
CA GLN A 256 -0.07 -3.38 2.38
C GLN A 256 -0.04 -4.74 1.65
N GLY A 257 -0.94 -4.99 0.70
CA GLY A 257 -1.01 -6.26 -0.03
C GLY A 257 -1.64 -7.40 0.77
N PHE A 258 -2.60 -7.08 1.64
CA PHE A 258 -3.51 -8.07 2.22
C PHE A 258 -4.81 -8.15 1.40
N THR A 259 -5.40 -9.34 1.32
CA THR A 259 -6.72 -9.61 0.70
C THR A 259 -7.71 -10.18 1.73
N LYS A 260 -9.02 -10.07 1.47
CA LYS A 260 -10.08 -10.80 2.20
C LYS A 260 -9.99 -12.32 1.94
N GLU A 261 -9.39 -12.72 0.81
CA GLU A 261 -9.29 -14.13 0.37
C GLU A 261 -8.18 -14.89 1.12
N ILE A 262 -8.57 -15.91 1.90
CA ILE A 262 -7.62 -16.72 2.67
C ILE A 262 -7.23 -17.97 1.87
N THR A 263 -6.17 -17.86 1.07
CA THR A 263 -5.63 -18.98 0.27
C THR A 263 -4.77 -19.96 1.08
N LEU A 264 -4.44 -19.64 2.33
CA LEU A 264 -3.76 -20.56 3.24
C LEU A 264 -4.74 -21.64 3.75
N GLU A 265 -4.35 -22.90 3.57
CA GLU A 265 -5.09 -24.09 3.99
C GLU A 265 -5.59 -24.00 5.46
N LYS A 266 -6.91 -24.15 5.67
CA LYS A 266 -7.58 -23.97 6.98
C LYS A 266 -6.90 -24.74 8.12
N SER A 267 -6.46 -25.98 7.86
CA SER A 267 -5.76 -26.86 8.82
C SER A 267 -4.51 -26.23 9.47
N ARG A 268 -3.88 -25.26 8.81
CA ARG A 268 -2.62 -24.63 9.25
C ARG A 268 -2.80 -23.50 10.25
N TRP A 269 -3.97 -22.86 10.26
CA TRP A 269 -4.20 -21.61 11.01
C TRP A 269 -5.48 -21.60 11.86
N MET A 270 -6.48 -22.40 11.50
CA MET A 270 -7.74 -22.49 12.25
C MET A 270 -7.49 -23.02 13.67
N GLY A 271 -7.98 -22.31 14.68
CA GLY A 271 -7.72 -22.59 16.10
C GLY A 271 -6.35 -22.12 16.63
N TYR A 272 -5.43 -21.69 15.77
CA TYR A 272 -4.14 -21.12 16.18
C TYR A 272 -4.21 -19.60 16.43
N ILE A 273 -4.88 -18.89 15.53
CA ILE A 273 -5.15 -17.45 15.63
C ILE A 273 -6.34 -17.16 16.57
N LYS A 274 -6.58 -15.88 16.89
CA LYS A 274 -7.76 -15.42 17.61
C LYS A 274 -8.76 -14.74 16.68
N ASP A 275 -10.00 -15.19 16.79
CA ASP A 275 -11.16 -14.58 16.16
C ASP A 275 -11.54 -13.32 16.96
N TYR A 276 -11.87 -12.24 16.25
CA TYR A 276 -12.28 -10.97 16.85
C TYR A 276 -13.64 -10.54 16.30
N GLU A 277 -14.60 -10.31 17.20
CA GLU A 277 -15.96 -9.88 16.85
C GLU A 277 -15.94 -8.56 16.07
N GLY A 278 -16.60 -8.54 14.90
CA GLY A 278 -16.59 -7.39 13.99
C GLY A 278 -15.25 -7.11 13.30
N GLY A 279 -14.29 -8.05 13.32
CA GLY A 279 -13.07 -8.00 12.52
C GLY A 279 -13.19 -8.82 11.24
N THR A 280 -12.68 -8.30 10.13
CA THR A 280 -12.53 -9.04 8.87
C THR A 280 -11.18 -9.75 8.86
N ILE A 281 -11.16 -11.08 8.69
CA ILE A 281 -9.91 -11.82 8.49
C ILE A 281 -9.27 -11.43 7.14
N MET A 282 -7.95 -11.21 7.14
CA MET A 282 -7.20 -10.86 5.93
C MET A 282 -5.84 -11.58 5.88
N GLN A 283 -5.42 -11.98 4.67
CA GLN A 283 -4.13 -12.63 4.41
C GLN A 283 -3.21 -11.76 3.55
N CYS A 284 -1.93 -11.65 3.91
CA CYS A 284 -0.86 -11.20 3.02
C CYS A 284 0.11 -12.35 2.74
N SER A 285 0.36 -12.65 1.47
CA SER A 285 1.43 -13.56 1.04
C SER A 285 2.65 -12.74 0.60
N MET A 286 3.80 -12.94 1.23
CA MET A 286 5.02 -12.22 0.91
C MET A 286 5.67 -12.73 -0.38
N VAL A 287 6.28 -11.82 -1.16
CA VAL A 287 6.97 -12.18 -2.41
C VAL A 287 8.43 -12.50 -2.11
N PRO A 288 8.93 -13.73 -2.35
CA PRO A 288 10.25 -14.16 -1.87
C PRO A 288 11.41 -13.26 -2.28
N LYS A 289 11.45 -12.86 -3.57
CA LYS A 289 12.60 -12.18 -4.19
C LYS A 289 12.68 -10.67 -3.95
N ILE A 290 11.69 -10.05 -3.31
CA ILE A 290 11.61 -8.57 -3.15
C ILE A 290 12.10 -8.17 -1.75
N ARG A 291 12.94 -7.14 -1.64
CA ARG A 291 13.13 -6.38 -0.39
C ARG A 291 12.06 -5.28 -0.32
N TYR A 292 11.20 -5.31 0.68
CA TYR A 292 10.07 -4.39 0.78
C TYR A 292 10.49 -2.94 0.99
N LEU A 293 11.57 -2.69 1.76
CA LEU A 293 12.10 -1.33 1.96
C LEU A 293 12.69 -0.73 0.67
N GLU A 294 13.16 -1.56 -0.28
CA GLU A 294 13.63 -1.10 -1.60
C GLU A 294 12.54 -1.10 -2.68
N SER A 295 11.34 -1.61 -2.38
CA SER A 295 10.29 -1.87 -3.37
C SER A 295 9.94 -0.66 -4.24
N GLY A 296 9.84 0.55 -3.67
CA GLY A 296 9.61 1.77 -4.43
C GLY A 296 10.73 2.12 -5.42
N ARG A 297 11.99 1.88 -5.04
CA ARG A 297 13.17 2.09 -5.91
C ARG A 297 13.25 1.00 -6.99
N MET A 298 12.83 -0.23 -6.69
CA MET A 298 12.72 -1.33 -7.65
C MET A 298 11.61 -1.04 -8.69
N LEU A 299 10.42 -0.66 -8.24
CA LEU A 299 9.28 -0.33 -9.10
C LEU A 299 9.59 0.86 -10.02
N LEU A 300 10.29 1.89 -9.52
CA LEU A 300 10.77 2.99 -10.37
C LEU A 300 11.74 2.49 -11.45
N LYS A 301 12.73 1.66 -11.11
CA LYS A 301 13.65 1.06 -12.10
C LYS A 301 12.90 0.21 -13.15
N GLN A 302 11.88 -0.54 -12.73
CA GLN A 302 11.05 -1.35 -13.63
C GLN A 302 10.22 -0.46 -14.58
N LYS A 303 9.59 0.60 -14.04
CA LYS A 303 8.86 1.60 -14.85
C LYS A 303 9.77 2.26 -15.88
N GLU A 304 10.96 2.71 -15.48
CA GLU A 304 11.89 3.38 -16.39
C GLU A 304 12.47 2.42 -17.45
N CYS A 305 12.64 1.13 -17.13
CA CYS A 305 12.99 0.10 -18.11
C CYS A 305 11.86 -0.12 -19.14
N ALA A 306 10.61 -0.19 -18.70
CA ALA A 306 9.45 -0.27 -19.58
C ALA A 306 9.32 0.98 -20.45
N ASN A 307 9.44 2.19 -19.86
CA ASN A 307 9.44 3.46 -20.57
C ASN A 307 10.53 3.52 -21.65
N ALA A 308 11.75 3.10 -21.33
CA ALA A 308 12.84 3.06 -22.31
C ALA A 308 12.56 2.11 -23.48
N LYS A 309 11.93 0.95 -23.22
CA LYS A 309 11.52 0.02 -24.28
C LYS A 309 10.35 0.55 -25.11
N ILE A 310 9.42 1.31 -24.49
CA ILE A 310 8.34 2.00 -25.19
C ILE A 310 8.92 3.11 -26.10
N MET A 311 9.81 3.96 -25.58
CA MET A 311 10.46 5.03 -26.36
C MET A 311 11.35 4.53 -27.50
N ALA A 312 11.79 3.27 -27.46
CA ALA A 312 12.55 2.64 -28.54
C ALA A 312 11.67 2.14 -29.71
N VAL A 313 10.35 2.31 -29.64
CA VAL A 313 9.38 1.83 -30.65
C VAL A 313 8.29 2.86 -30.93
N SER A 314 7.75 3.49 -29.88
CA SER A 314 6.72 4.52 -29.97
C SER A 314 7.33 5.91 -30.18
N LYS A 315 6.68 6.68 -31.06
CA LYS A 315 6.97 8.11 -31.32
C LYS A 315 6.14 9.08 -30.48
N SER A 316 5.37 8.63 -29.47
CA SER A 316 4.46 9.49 -28.69
C SER A 316 5.12 10.63 -27.89
N TYR A 317 6.45 10.78 -27.96
CA TYR A 317 7.19 11.94 -27.44
C TYR A 317 7.46 13.03 -28.50
N GLU A 318 7.14 12.79 -29.77
CA GLU A 318 7.23 13.79 -30.85
C GLU A 318 6.10 14.83 -30.68
N ILE A 319 6.49 16.08 -30.39
CA ILE A 319 5.53 17.19 -30.22
C ILE A 319 5.21 17.76 -31.60
N HIS A 320 4.06 17.39 -32.15
CA HIS A 320 3.56 17.94 -33.41
C HIS A 320 2.94 19.34 -33.19
N SER A 321 3.23 20.25 -34.12
CA SER A 321 2.61 21.59 -34.15
C SER A 321 1.09 21.51 -34.42
N PRO A 322 0.28 22.44 -33.89
CA PRO A 322 -1.15 22.48 -34.20
C PRO A 322 -1.41 22.74 -35.70
N PRO A 323 -2.47 22.16 -36.29
CA PRO A 323 -2.86 22.43 -37.67
C PRO A 323 -2.98 23.92 -38.00
N ALA A 324 -2.33 24.36 -39.08
CA ALA A 324 -2.30 25.75 -39.52
C ALA A 324 -3.69 26.36 -39.84
N GLN A 325 -4.71 25.50 -39.98
CA GLN A 325 -6.11 25.89 -40.15
C GLN A 325 -6.66 26.59 -38.89
N TRP A 326 -6.22 26.19 -37.70
CA TRP A 326 -6.68 26.77 -36.42
C TRP A 326 -5.96 28.08 -36.04
N THR A 327 -4.89 28.45 -36.74
CA THR A 327 -4.10 29.68 -36.47
C THR A 327 -4.92 30.98 -36.59
N LYS A 328 -6.08 30.95 -37.26
CA LYS A 328 -7.01 32.09 -37.37
C LYS A 328 -8.13 32.10 -36.32
N GLY A 329 -8.15 31.17 -35.38
CA GLY A 329 -9.23 31.02 -34.39
C GLY A 329 -10.50 30.34 -34.90
N GLU A 330 -10.64 30.12 -36.22
CA GLU A 330 -11.71 29.32 -36.81
C GLU A 330 -11.46 27.82 -36.56
N LEU A 331 -12.04 27.28 -35.49
CA LEU A 331 -12.02 25.85 -35.16
C LEU A 331 -12.95 25.05 -36.09
N LYS A 332 -12.50 24.82 -37.33
CA LYS A 332 -13.15 23.92 -38.28
C LYS A 332 -12.76 22.46 -37.97
N PRO A 333 -13.70 21.49 -38.03
CA PRO A 333 -13.39 20.07 -37.91
C PRO A 333 -12.40 19.63 -38.99
N ILE A 334 -11.47 18.75 -38.60
CA ILE A 334 -10.47 18.14 -39.49
C ILE A 334 -10.67 16.63 -39.41
N ASP A 335 -10.68 15.93 -40.55
CA ASP A 335 -10.63 14.47 -40.58
C ASP A 335 -9.30 14.00 -39.97
N PRO A 336 -9.29 13.27 -38.82
CA PRO A 336 -8.06 12.85 -38.17
C PRO A 336 -7.19 11.94 -39.06
N LEU A 337 -7.77 11.21 -40.02
CA LEU A 337 -7.03 10.34 -40.94
C LEU A 337 -6.18 11.11 -41.96
N THR A 338 -6.40 12.42 -42.12
CA THR A 338 -5.54 13.31 -42.93
C THR A 338 -4.24 13.68 -42.21
N ILE A 339 -4.13 13.47 -40.90
CA ILE A 339 -2.95 13.79 -40.10
C ILE A 339 -2.05 12.54 -40.04
N PRO A 340 -0.84 12.55 -40.64
CA PRO A 340 -0.02 11.34 -40.77
C PRO A 340 0.27 10.65 -39.43
N ALA A 341 0.60 11.41 -38.38
CA ALA A 341 0.88 10.86 -37.06
C ALA A 341 -0.33 10.13 -36.42
N ILE A 342 -1.56 10.56 -36.70
CA ILE A 342 -2.78 9.89 -36.21
C ILE A 342 -2.98 8.60 -37.00
N LYS A 343 -2.89 8.67 -38.34
CA LYS A 343 -2.98 7.50 -39.23
C LYS A 343 -1.94 6.43 -38.90
N ASP A 344 -0.67 6.82 -38.74
CA ASP A 344 0.45 5.92 -38.43
C ASP A 344 0.35 5.29 -37.01
N SER A 345 -0.42 5.91 -36.11
CA SER A 345 -0.69 5.33 -34.77
C SER A 345 -1.70 4.18 -34.78
N GLY A 346 -2.35 3.89 -35.93
CA GLY A 346 -3.43 2.91 -36.03
C GLY A 346 -4.76 3.39 -35.45
N TRP A 347 -4.90 4.69 -35.17
CA TRP A 347 -6.13 5.30 -34.66
C TRP A 347 -7.33 5.04 -35.59
N SER A 348 -8.49 4.85 -34.99
CA SER A 348 -9.78 4.76 -35.69
C SER A 348 -10.88 5.44 -34.88
N PRO A 349 -11.97 5.91 -35.52
CA PRO A 349 -13.10 6.54 -34.81
C PRO A 349 -13.69 5.63 -33.72
N VAL A 350 -13.74 4.32 -33.95
CA VAL A 350 -14.26 3.33 -32.99
C VAL A 350 -13.37 3.24 -31.74
N MET A 351 -12.04 3.36 -31.88
CA MET A 351 -11.14 3.40 -30.72
C MET A 351 -11.28 4.69 -29.92
N ASP A 352 -11.52 5.81 -30.58
CA ASP A 352 -11.75 7.13 -29.96
C ASP A 352 -13.10 7.17 -29.21
N GLU A 353 -14.14 6.59 -29.80
CA GLU A 353 -15.45 6.40 -29.18
C GLU A 353 -15.35 5.49 -27.94
N LEU A 354 -14.68 4.34 -28.05
CA LEU A 354 -14.42 3.44 -26.91
C LEU A 354 -13.54 4.07 -25.81
N ALA A 355 -12.61 4.96 -26.17
CA ALA A 355 -11.76 5.67 -25.21
C ALA A 355 -12.47 6.85 -24.51
N ARG A 356 -13.53 7.39 -25.12
CA ARG A 356 -14.39 8.45 -24.55
C ARG A 356 -15.61 7.89 -23.81
N ALA A 357 -16.00 6.66 -24.10
CA ALA A 357 -17.05 5.96 -23.38
C ALA A 357 -16.75 5.96 -21.86
N PRO A 358 -17.68 6.42 -21.01
CA PRO A 358 -17.51 6.31 -19.56
C PRO A 358 -17.30 4.85 -19.16
N ARG A 359 -16.20 4.57 -18.45
CA ARG A 359 -15.88 3.21 -17.97
C ARG A 359 -16.97 2.62 -17.06
N HIS A 360 -17.71 3.51 -16.40
CA HIS A 360 -18.76 3.20 -15.45
C HIS A 360 -19.96 4.13 -15.68
N GLY A 361 -21.15 3.72 -15.22
CA GLY A 361 -22.36 4.54 -15.32
C GLY A 361 -22.25 5.90 -14.58
N PRO A 362 -23.06 6.91 -14.96
CA PRO A 362 -22.96 8.27 -14.39
C PRO A 362 -23.16 8.29 -12.87
N ASN A 363 -24.01 7.39 -12.36
CA ASN A 363 -24.32 7.26 -10.93
C ASN A 363 -23.25 6.51 -10.12
N TYR A 364 -22.24 5.89 -10.76
CA TYR A 364 -21.34 4.91 -10.13
C TYR A 364 -20.69 5.45 -8.85
N ASN A 365 -20.04 6.61 -8.89
CA ASN A 365 -19.34 7.15 -7.72
C ASN A 365 -20.30 7.52 -6.58
N ALA A 366 -21.50 8.00 -6.89
CA ALA A 366 -22.51 8.32 -5.88
C ALA A 366 -23.05 7.04 -5.20
N LEU A 367 -23.28 5.97 -5.97
CA LEU A 367 -23.66 4.66 -5.44
C LEU A 367 -22.53 4.03 -4.62
N LEU A 368 -21.28 4.17 -5.05
CA LEU A 368 -20.10 3.76 -4.28
C LEU A 368 -20.05 4.47 -2.91
N HIS A 369 -20.28 5.79 -2.90
CA HIS A 369 -20.31 6.56 -1.66
C HIS A 369 -21.48 6.14 -0.75
N LEU A 370 -22.68 5.96 -1.28
CA LEU A 370 -23.85 5.47 -0.53
C LEU A 370 -23.59 4.09 0.09
N LEU A 371 -23.03 3.15 -0.69
CA LEU A 371 -22.67 1.82 -0.22
C LEU A 371 -21.62 1.85 0.89
N ASN A 372 -20.57 2.66 0.74
CA ASN A 372 -19.54 2.83 1.77
C ASN A 372 -20.13 3.43 3.05
N ASP A 373 -21.01 4.42 2.95
CA ASP A 373 -21.69 5.01 4.10
C ASP A 373 -22.59 4.00 4.82
N MET A 374 -23.29 3.14 4.07
CA MET A 374 -24.06 2.02 4.64
C MET A 374 -23.16 0.98 5.31
N GLN A 375 -22.10 0.50 4.65
CA GLN A 375 -21.16 -0.48 5.20
C GLN A 375 -20.43 0.03 6.47
N ASN A 376 -20.16 1.33 6.57
CA ASN A 376 -19.52 1.93 7.75
C ASN A 376 -20.49 2.29 8.88
N ASN A 377 -21.80 2.12 8.69
CA ASN A 377 -22.79 2.41 9.73
C ASN A 377 -22.74 1.38 10.87
N SER A 378 -22.86 1.81 12.12
CA SER A 378 -22.83 0.93 13.30
C SER A 378 -23.98 -0.08 13.38
N ASN A 379 -25.04 0.10 12.58
CA ASN A 379 -26.17 -0.84 12.49
C ASN A 379 -26.04 -1.81 11.30
N ALA A 380 -24.95 -1.75 10.52
CA ALA A 380 -24.75 -2.61 9.35
C ALA A 380 -24.14 -3.99 9.66
N TRP A 381 -23.74 -4.25 10.91
CA TRP A 381 -23.06 -5.48 11.32
C TRP A 381 -23.73 -6.81 10.90
N PRO A 382 -25.08 -6.98 10.84
CA PRO A 382 -25.68 -8.24 10.41
C PRO A 382 -25.80 -8.37 8.88
N PHE A 383 -25.46 -7.33 8.14
CA PHE A 383 -25.69 -7.22 6.69
C PHE A 383 -24.38 -7.08 5.91
N GLN A 384 -23.22 -7.19 6.57
CA GLN A 384 -21.90 -7.04 5.95
C GLN A 384 -21.55 -8.18 4.97
N GLN A 385 -22.17 -9.35 5.13
CA GLN A 385 -21.86 -10.60 4.43
C GLN A 385 -23.16 -11.41 4.25
N PRO A 386 -23.18 -12.42 3.34
CA PRO A 386 -24.28 -13.37 3.25
C PRO A 386 -24.49 -14.13 4.57
N VAL A 387 -25.74 -14.47 4.89
CA VAL A 387 -26.08 -15.29 6.08
C VAL A 387 -25.48 -16.68 5.93
N ASN A 388 -24.67 -17.13 6.90
CA ASN A 388 -24.05 -18.45 6.79
C ASN A 388 -25.09 -19.58 6.93
N LYS A 389 -25.24 -20.40 5.88
CA LYS A 389 -26.16 -21.54 5.87
C LYS A 389 -25.83 -22.59 6.93
N ASP A 390 -24.56 -22.76 7.29
CA ASP A 390 -24.13 -23.72 8.31
C ASP A 390 -24.48 -23.26 9.75
N GLU A 391 -24.73 -21.96 9.93
CA GLU A 391 -25.14 -21.35 11.21
C GLU A 391 -26.66 -21.17 11.31
N VAL A 392 -27.33 -20.84 10.18
CA VAL A 392 -28.76 -20.54 10.10
C VAL A 392 -29.43 -21.44 9.06
N LEU A 393 -29.66 -22.69 9.46
CA LEU A 393 -29.98 -23.81 8.56
C LEU A 393 -31.24 -23.59 7.70
N ASP A 394 -32.28 -22.96 8.25
CA ASP A 394 -33.58 -22.74 7.61
C ASP A 394 -33.69 -21.40 6.85
N TYR A 395 -32.67 -20.53 6.93
CA TYR A 395 -32.74 -19.17 6.39
C TYR A 395 -33.11 -19.16 4.89
N TYR A 396 -32.46 -20.02 4.12
CA TYR A 396 -32.68 -20.16 2.67
C TYR A 396 -33.98 -20.94 2.31
N ASP A 397 -34.60 -21.59 3.30
CA ASP A 397 -35.93 -22.18 3.14
C ASP A 397 -37.04 -21.12 3.28
N VAL A 398 -36.81 -20.07 4.09
CA VAL A 398 -37.72 -18.92 4.28
C VAL A 398 -37.44 -17.78 3.29
N ILE A 399 -36.17 -17.46 3.03
CA ILE A 399 -35.70 -16.36 2.17
C ILE A 399 -35.24 -16.93 0.82
N LYS A 400 -35.83 -16.44 -0.27
CA LYS A 400 -35.60 -16.96 -1.64
C LYS A 400 -34.72 -16.06 -2.51
N GLU A 401 -34.69 -14.77 -2.20
CA GLU A 401 -33.84 -13.77 -2.87
C GLU A 401 -32.95 -13.12 -1.80
N PRO A 402 -31.88 -13.81 -1.35
CA PRO A 402 -30.96 -13.28 -0.34
C PRO A 402 -30.17 -12.07 -0.88
N MET A 403 -29.87 -11.11 -0.02
CA MET A 403 -29.06 -9.93 -0.36
C MET A 403 -28.30 -9.43 0.87
N ASP A 404 -27.12 -8.86 0.66
CA ASP A 404 -26.21 -8.32 1.67
C ASP A 404 -25.26 -7.27 1.06
N LEU A 405 -24.58 -6.49 1.90
CA LEU A 405 -23.76 -5.35 1.48
C LEU A 405 -22.44 -5.73 0.77
N ALA A 406 -21.98 -6.99 0.84
CA ALA A 406 -20.84 -7.47 0.06
C ALA A 406 -21.27 -8.05 -1.30
N THR A 407 -22.44 -8.70 -1.37
CA THR A 407 -23.09 -8.97 -2.66
C THR A 407 -23.36 -7.66 -3.43
N MET A 408 -23.77 -6.60 -2.73
CA MET A 408 -23.87 -5.26 -3.33
C MET A 408 -22.49 -4.65 -3.72
N GLU A 409 -21.42 -4.88 -2.94
CA GLU A 409 -20.03 -4.49 -3.32
C GLU A 409 -19.66 -5.14 -4.65
N GLU A 410 -19.89 -6.45 -4.80
CA GLU A 410 -19.58 -7.21 -6.02
C GLU A 410 -20.47 -6.84 -7.23
N LYS A 411 -21.78 -6.64 -7.03
CA LYS A 411 -22.69 -6.17 -8.10
C LYS A 411 -22.29 -4.78 -8.59
N HIS A 412 -21.88 -3.90 -7.68
CA HIS A 412 -21.47 -2.55 -8.01
C HIS A 412 -20.12 -2.51 -8.77
N GLU A 413 -19.10 -3.26 -8.34
CA GLU A 413 -17.81 -3.39 -9.06
C GLU A 413 -17.95 -3.96 -10.50
N LYS A 414 -19.10 -4.55 -10.82
CA LYS A 414 -19.46 -5.13 -12.12
C LYS A 414 -20.45 -4.27 -12.94
N ASP A 415 -20.70 -3.02 -12.53
CA ASP A 415 -21.65 -2.08 -13.15
C ASP A 415 -23.10 -2.61 -13.26
N LEU A 416 -23.51 -3.54 -12.37
CA LEU A 416 -24.85 -4.13 -12.37
C LEU A 416 -25.94 -3.24 -11.71
N TYR A 417 -25.65 -1.95 -11.54
CA TYR A 417 -26.58 -0.91 -11.09
C TYR A 417 -26.54 0.27 -12.08
N PRO A 418 -27.22 0.18 -13.23
CA PRO A 418 -27.25 1.28 -14.20
C PRO A 418 -27.95 2.51 -13.64
N ASN A 419 -29.02 2.30 -12.86
CA ASN A 419 -29.84 3.34 -12.26
C ASN A 419 -29.90 3.19 -10.71
N PRO A 420 -30.16 4.26 -9.94
CA PRO A 420 -30.15 4.19 -8.47
C PRO A 420 -31.25 3.29 -7.89
N GLU A 421 -32.38 3.15 -8.58
CA GLU A 421 -33.53 2.35 -8.17
C GLU A 421 -33.17 0.85 -8.11
N ASP A 422 -32.23 0.40 -8.95
CA ASP A 422 -31.74 -0.98 -8.95
C ASP A 422 -30.88 -1.28 -7.70
N PHE A 423 -30.07 -0.31 -7.28
CA PHE A 423 -29.31 -0.37 -6.02
C PHE A 423 -30.25 -0.29 -4.80
N ILE A 424 -31.23 0.62 -4.83
CA ILE A 424 -32.19 0.80 -3.74
C ILE A 424 -33.09 -0.45 -3.59
N ARG A 425 -33.43 -1.14 -4.69
CA ARG A 425 -34.21 -2.39 -4.65
C ARG A 425 -33.47 -3.49 -3.89
N ASP A 426 -32.19 -3.70 -4.19
CA ASP A 426 -31.32 -4.62 -3.45
C ASP A 426 -31.16 -4.20 -1.98
N ALA A 427 -30.94 -2.91 -1.71
CA ALA A 427 -30.81 -2.40 -0.34
C ALA A 427 -32.08 -2.62 0.49
N LYS A 428 -33.26 -2.37 -0.09
CA LYS A 428 -34.56 -2.69 0.54
C LYS A 428 -34.71 -4.18 0.78
N LEU A 429 -34.29 -5.03 -0.16
CA LEU A 429 -34.35 -6.49 -0.05
C LEU A 429 -33.56 -7.01 1.17
N ILE A 430 -32.43 -6.38 1.55
CA ILE A 430 -31.73 -6.66 2.81
C ILE A 430 -32.67 -6.45 4.02
N PHE A 431 -33.34 -5.30 4.09
CA PHE A 431 -34.18 -4.91 5.22
C PHE A 431 -35.48 -5.73 5.27
N ASP A 432 -36.10 -5.98 4.13
CA ASP A 432 -37.35 -6.73 4.01
C ASP A 432 -37.14 -8.23 4.27
N ASN A 433 -36.04 -8.83 3.81
CA ASN A 433 -35.64 -10.18 4.23
C ASN A 433 -35.35 -10.24 5.73
N CYS A 434 -34.66 -9.24 6.28
CA CYS A 434 -34.40 -9.17 7.72
C CYS A 434 -35.70 -9.14 8.53
N ARG A 435 -36.70 -8.33 8.12
CA ARG A 435 -38.03 -8.24 8.75
C ARG A 435 -38.88 -9.51 8.54
N LYS A 436 -38.75 -10.18 7.38
CA LYS A 436 -39.48 -11.41 7.07
C LYS A 436 -39.00 -12.60 7.91
N TYR A 437 -37.69 -12.70 8.17
CA TYR A 437 -37.12 -13.80 8.96
C TYR A 437 -37.08 -13.50 10.48
N ASN A 438 -36.84 -12.24 10.89
CA ASN A 438 -36.66 -11.88 12.30
C ASN A 438 -37.85 -11.11 12.86
N ASN A 439 -38.29 -11.49 14.07
CA ASN A 439 -39.28 -10.73 14.84
C ASN A 439 -38.81 -9.27 15.11
N GLU A 440 -39.72 -8.31 15.08
CA GLU A 440 -39.44 -6.87 15.24
C GLU A 440 -38.70 -6.50 16.54
N SER A 441 -38.87 -7.30 17.60
CA SER A 441 -38.19 -7.09 18.88
C SER A 441 -36.68 -7.41 18.85
N THR A 442 -36.20 -8.14 17.84
CA THR A 442 -34.80 -8.57 17.72
C THR A 442 -33.81 -7.42 17.51
N PRO A 443 -32.53 -7.60 17.86
CA PRO A 443 -31.46 -6.69 17.44
C PRO A 443 -31.38 -6.53 15.92
N TYR A 444 -31.63 -7.60 15.17
CA TYR A 444 -31.59 -7.63 13.70
C TYR A 444 -32.63 -6.71 13.05
N ALA A 445 -33.91 -6.87 13.39
CA ALA A 445 -34.97 -6.00 12.87
C ALA A 445 -34.77 -4.54 13.29
N LYS A 446 -34.30 -4.29 14.52
CA LYS A 446 -33.93 -2.95 15.00
C LYS A 446 -32.74 -2.35 14.25
N ALA A 447 -31.79 -3.17 13.80
CA ALA A 447 -30.65 -2.75 12.99
C ALA A 447 -31.08 -2.40 11.55
N ALA A 448 -31.88 -3.25 10.89
CA ALA A 448 -32.48 -2.97 9.58
C ALA A 448 -33.28 -1.65 9.60
N ASN A 449 -34.20 -1.50 10.55
CA ASN A 449 -35.03 -0.30 10.73
C ASN A 449 -34.24 0.96 11.13
N ARG A 450 -32.92 0.87 11.37
CA ARG A 450 -32.01 2.02 11.56
C ARG A 450 -31.16 2.28 10.33
N LEU A 451 -30.61 1.24 9.71
CA LEU A 451 -29.81 1.37 8.49
C LEU A 451 -30.64 1.84 7.30
N GLU A 452 -31.89 1.39 7.17
CA GLU A 452 -32.80 1.86 6.13
C GLU A 452 -33.09 3.36 6.24
N ARG A 453 -33.38 3.86 7.44
CA ARG A 453 -33.59 5.30 7.66
C ARG A 453 -32.32 6.13 7.40
N TYR A 454 -31.15 5.56 7.66
CA TYR A 454 -29.87 6.19 7.33
C TYR A 454 -29.63 6.23 5.81
N MET A 455 -29.92 5.14 5.09
CA MET A 455 -29.88 5.09 3.63
C MET A 455 -30.82 6.16 3.03
N TRP A 456 -32.08 6.24 3.48
CA TRP A 456 -33.01 7.25 2.99
C TRP A 456 -32.61 8.68 3.34
N GLN A 457 -31.97 8.91 4.50
CA GLN A 457 -31.35 10.20 4.81
C GLN A 457 -30.26 10.55 3.77
N ARG A 458 -29.38 9.60 3.42
CA ARG A 458 -28.34 9.82 2.40
C ARG A 458 -28.86 10.00 0.98
N ILE A 459 -29.98 9.36 0.64
CA ILE A 459 -30.65 9.55 -0.65
C ILE A 459 -31.26 10.96 -0.73
N ARG A 460 -31.83 11.49 0.36
CA ARG A 460 -32.28 12.90 0.43
C ARG A 460 -31.15 13.92 0.44
N ASP A 461 -29.96 13.57 0.96
CA ASP A 461 -28.77 14.43 0.90
C ASP A 461 -28.27 14.63 -0.56
N ILE A 462 -28.75 13.83 -1.53
CA ILE A 462 -28.42 13.89 -2.96
C ILE A 462 -29.59 14.53 -3.73
N PRO A 463 -29.49 15.77 -4.24
CA PRO A 463 -30.59 16.48 -4.87
C PRO A 463 -31.27 15.70 -6.01
N GLU A 464 -30.48 15.05 -6.85
CA GLU A 464 -30.91 14.27 -8.01
C GLU A 464 -31.78 13.06 -7.63
N TRP A 465 -31.61 12.51 -6.43
CA TRP A 465 -32.28 11.28 -5.97
C TRP A 465 -33.33 11.52 -4.88
N SER A 466 -33.49 12.77 -4.44
CA SER A 466 -34.38 13.18 -3.35
C SER A 466 -35.85 12.76 -3.52
N HIS A 467 -36.30 12.51 -4.75
CA HIS A 467 -37.66 12.04 -5.07
C HIS A 467 -37.87 10.52 -4.88
N LEU A 468 -36.80 9.72 -4.94
CA LEU A 468 -36.88 8.26 -4.96
C LEU A 468 -37.41 7.64 -3.67
N GLU A 469 -37.33 8.34 -2.53
CA GLU A 469 -37.93 7.89 -1.26
C GLU A 469 -39.46 7.84 -1.35
N GLY A 470 -40.10 8.85 -1.94
CA GLY A 470 -41.55 8.86 -2.13
C GLY A 470 -41.98 7.77 -3.10
N GLU A 471 -41.35 7.72 -4.28
CA GLU A 471 -41.69 6.77 -5.35
C GLU A 471 -41.47 5.30 -4.93
N MET A 472 -40.36 4.99 -4.27
CA MET A 472 -40.02 3.61 -3.88
C MET A 472 -40.55 3.19 -2.50
N THR A 473 -41.19 4.09 -1.73
CA THR A 473 -41.91 3.72 -0.49
C THR A 473 -43.43 3.94 -0.53
N GLY A 474 -43.94 4.64 -1.54
CA GLY A 474 -45.37 4.91 -1.74
C GLY A 474 -45.95 5.86 -0.68
N LYS A 475 -45.23 6.93 -0.36
CA LYS A 475 -45.54 7.88 0.74
C LYS A 475 -45.37 9.34 0.33
#